data_AF-A0A5R9AB95-F1
#
_entry.id   AF-A0A5R9AB95-F1
#
_cell.length_a   1.000
_cell.length_b   1.000
_cell.length_c   1.000
_cell.angle_alpha   90.00
_cell.angle_beta   90.00
_cell.angle_gamma   90.00
#
_symmetry.space_group_name_H-M   'P 1'
#
loop_
_entity.id
_entity.type
_entity.pdbx_description
1 polymer ?
#
loop_
_entity_poly.entity_id
_entity_poly.type
_entity_poly.pdbx_seq_one_letter_code
_entity_poly.pdbx_strand_id
1 'polypeptide(L)'
;MKTRDRILECALQLFNEQGEPNVSTLEIATELGISPGNLYYHFHGKEPLVLALFERFQDELAPLLDPPEDVRLGAEDYWLFLHLIVERLAHYRFLFQDLSNLAGRLPKLARGVRAWLNQLKRTLATLLAQLKAQDELASDTEALGQLVEQITLTLLFSLDYQRILGHEGDVRQVVFQVMMLVAPHLRPDSQLIAERLAKRYLAP
;
A
#
# COMPACT_ATOMS: atom_id res chain seq x y z
N MET A 1 11.52 10.43 20.48
CA MET A 1 10.68 9.29 20.10
C MET A 1 10.21 8.56 21.35
N LYS A 2 8.91 8.26 21.51
CA LYS A 2 8.41 7.60 22.73
C LYS A 2 8.75 6.11 22.68
N THR A 3 8.86 5.44 23.83
CA THR A 3 9.15 3.99 23.92
C THR A 3 8.15 3.14 23.12
N ARG A 4 6.87 3.52 23.15
CA ARG A 4 5.83 2.88 22.34
C ARG A 4 6.15 2.88 20.84
N ASP A 5 6.64 4.01 20.31
CA ASP A 5 6.95 4.16 18.88
C ASP A 5 8.18 3.32 18.51
N ARG A 6 9.20 3.30 19.38
CA ARG A 6 10.38 2.41 19.23
C ARG A 6 9.97 0.94 19.16
N ILE A 7 9.01 0.52 19.99
CA ILE A 7 8.48 -0.84 19.96
C ILE A 7 7.81 -1.14 18.63
N LEU A 8 6.98 -0.23 18.11
CA LEU A 8 6.32 -0.42 16.83
C LEU A 8 7.31 -0.47 15.67
N GLU A 9 8.32 0.39 15.64
CA GLU A 9 9.33 0.40 14.58
C GLU A 9 10.16 -0.90 14.55
N CYS A 10 10.61 -1.37 15.71
CA CYS A 10 11.30 -2.65 15.82
C CYS A 10 10.39 -3.83 15.43
N ALA A 11 9.14 -3.84 15.90
CA ALA A 11 8.17 -4.87 15.52
C ALA A 11 7.92 -4.88 14.00
N LEU A 12 7.75 -3.70 13.38
CA LEU A 12 7.56 -3.57 11.94
C LEU A 12 8.74 -4.14 11.16
N GLN A 13 9.97 -3.77 11.56
CA GLN A 13 11.18 -4.28 10.93
C GLN A 13 11.25 -5.81 11.02
N LEU A 14 11.13 -6.37 12.23
CA LEU A 14 11.21 -7.81 12.44
C LEU A 14 10.09 -8.56 11.70
N PHE A 15 8.86 -8.04 11.70
CA PHE A 15 7.75 -8.64 10.96
C PHE A 15 7.98 -8.60 9.44
N ASN A 16 8.54 -7.51 8.91
CA ASN A 16 8.87 -7.40 7.49
C ASN A 16 10.02 -8.32 7.05
N GLU A 17 10.96 -8.61 7.95
CA GLU A 17 12.13 -9.45 7.67
C GLU A 17 11.83 -10.94 7.83
N GLN A 18 11.13 -11.31 8.91
CA GLN A 18 10.99 -12.70 9.35
C GLN A 18 9.55 -13.23 9.22
N GLY A 19 8.58 -12.35 8.99
CA GLY A 19 7.15 -12.66 9.02
C GLY A 19 6.59 -12.59 10.44
N GLU A 20 5.40 -11.98 10.59
CA GLU A 20 4.72 -11.84 11.89
C GLU A 20 4.60 -13.15 12.69
N PRO A 21 4.30 -14.32 12.10
CA PRO A 21 4.18 -15.55 12.86
C PRO A 21 5.47 -15.98 13.58
N ASN A 22 6.63 -15.66 13.00
CA ASN A 22 7.94 -16.13 13.46
C ASN A 22 8.59 -15.21 14.51
N VAL A 23 7.98 -14.06 14.79
CA VAL A 23 8.52 -13.07 15.74
C VAL A 23 7.76 -13.10 17.05
N SER A 24 8.49 -13.20 18.16
CA SER A 24 7.94 -13.14 19.51
C SER A 24 8.07 -11.76 20.17
N THR A 25 7.22 -11.45 21.14
CA THR A 25 7.36 -10.20 21.92
C THR A 25 8.64 -10.17 22.75
N LEU A 26 9.18 -11.33 23.11
CA LEU A 26 10.46 -11.44 23.80
C LEU A 26 11.63 -11.04 22.89
N GLU A 27 11.61 -11.47 21.63
CA GLU A 27 12.60 -11.07 20.63
C GLU A 27 12.56 -9.55 20.40
N ILE A 28 11.37 -8.97 20.22
CA ILE A 28 11.22 -7.50 20.07
C ILE A 28 11.80 -6.76 21.29
N ALA A 29 11.52 -7.23 22.51
CA ALA A 29 12.07 -6.62 23.72
C ALA A 29 13.60 -6.74 23.79
N THR A 30 14.13 -7.90 23.39
CA THR A 30 15.56 -8.20 23.36
C THR A 30 16.29 -7.31 22.36
N GLU A 31 15.78 -7.20 21.14
CA GLU A 31 16.33 -6.35 20.08
C GLU A 31 16.39 -4.87 20.50
N LEU A 32 15.37 -4.40 21.25
CA LEU A 32 15.32 -3.02 21.76
C LEU A 32 16.15 -2.78 23.02
N GLY A 33 16.68 -3.83 23.64
CA GLY A 33 17.37 -3.76 24.94
C GLY A 33 16.46 -3.33 26.08
N ILE A 34 15.17 -3.71 26.06
CA ILE A 34 14.19 -3.43 27.12
C ILE A 34 13.73 -4.72 27.81
N SER A 35 13.20 -4.61 29.03
CA SER A 35 12.64 -5.78 29.71
C SER A 35 11.30 -6.21 29.09
N PRO A 36 10.95 -7.51 29.13
CA PRO A 36 9.64 -7.98 28.68
C PRO A 36 8.48 -7.28 29.39
N GLY A 37 8.65 -6.93 30.67
CA GLY A 37 7.66 -6.18 31.44
C GLY A 37 7.45 -4.75 30.93
N ASN A 38 8.51 -4.09 30.44
CA ASN A 38 8.39 -2.76 29.82
C ASN A 38 7.62 -2.84 28.48
N LEU A 39 7.91 -3.85 27.66
CA LEU A 39 7.12 -4.07 26.44
C LEU A 39 5.66 -4.39 26.79
N TYR A 40 5.43 -5.30 27.76
CA TYR A 40 4.08 -5.68 28.18
C TYR A 40 3.27 -4.52 28.73
N TYR A 41 3.90 -3.53 29.38
CA TYR A 41 3.26 -2.30 29.82
C TYR A 41 2.67 -1.49 28.66
N HIS A 42 3.29 -1.53 27.48
CA HIS A 42 2.81 -0.84 26.28
C HIS A 42 1.91 -1.70 25.39
N PHE A 43 2.21 -2.98 25.26
CA PHE A 43 1.51 -3.92 24.39
C PHE A 43 1.36 -5.28 25.06
N HIS A 44 0.12 -5.63 25.41
CA HIS A 44 -0.23 -6.90 26.04
C HIS A 44 -0.28 -8.07 25.03
N GLY A 45 0.88 -8.40 24.47
CA GLY A 45 1.02 -9.45 23.46
C GLY A 45 1.18 -8.91 22.05
N LYS A 46 1.11 -9.82 21.06
CA LYS A 46 1.43 -9.52 19.65
C LYS A 46 0.28 -8.87 18.88
N GLU A 47 -0.97 -9.25 19.15
CA GLU A 47 -2.13 -8.69 18.42
C GLU A 47 -2.25 -7.16 18.54
N PRO A 48 -2.05 -6.54 19.71
CA PRO A 48 -2.07 -5.08 19.82
C PRO A 48 -0.95 -4.38 19.02
N LEU A 49 0.19 -5.04 18.80
CA LEU A 49 1.25 -4.51 17.93
C LEU A 49 0.81 -4.48 16.47
N VAL A 50 0.25 -5.60 15.98
CA VAL A 50 -0.27 -5.70 14.60
C VAL A 50 -1.36 -4.67 14.36
N LEU A 51 -2.31 -4.53 15.28
CA LEU A 51 -3.40 -3.56 15.16
C LEU A 51 -2.90 -2.11 15.17
N ALA A 52 -1.93 -1.79 16.03
CA ALA A 52 -1.34 -0.44 16.08
C ALA A 52 -0.49 -0.13 14.84
N LEU A 53 0.20 -1.11 14.27
CA LEU A 53 0.90 -0.96 12.99
C LEU A 53 -0.07 -0.75 11.83
N PHE A 54 -1.19 -1.47 11.83
CA PHE A 54 -2.25 -1.27 10.85
C PHE A 54 -2.89 0.12 10.97
N GLU A 55 -3.18 0.58 12.19
CA GLU A 55 -3.68 1.95 12.43
C GLU A 55 -2.69 3.00 11.90
N ARG A 56 -1.40 2.87 12.24
CA ARG A 56 -0.36 3.76 11.71
C ARG A 56 -0.28 3.74 10.18
N PHE A 57 -0.40 2.56 9.58
CA PHE A 57 -0.47 2.41 8.12
C PHE A 57 -1.67 3.17 7.53
N GLN A 58 -2.85 3.07 8.15
CA GLN A 58 -4.04 3.81 7.70
C GLN A 58 -3.85 5.32 7.80
N ASP A 59 -3.30 5.79 8.93
CA ASP A 59 -3.04 7.22 9.15
C ASP A 59 -2.03 7.78 8.14
N GLU A 60 -0.96 7.03 7.83
CA GLU A 60 0.03 7.43 6.84
C GLU A 60 -0.52 7.43 5.40
N LEU A 61 -1.48 6.56 5.08
CA LEU A 61 -2.13 6.52 3.76
C LEU A 61 -3.29 7.50 3.60
N ALA A 62 -3.96 7.88 4.69
CA ALA A 62 -5.19 8.68 4.63
C ALA A 62 -5.06 9.95 3.75
N PRO A 63 -3.96 10.75 3.81
CA PRO A 63 -3.81 11.93 2.96
C PRO A 63 -3.70 11.62 1.46
N LEU A 64 -3.30 10.40 1.09
CA LEU A 64 -3.18 9.96 -0.31
C LEU A 64 -4.51 9.39 -0.85
N LEU A 65 -5.41 8.95 0.05
CA LEU A 65 -6.69 8.34 -0.29
C LEU A 65 -7.89 9.28 -0.09
N ASP A 66 -7.64 10.52 0.30
CA ASP A 66 -8.65 11.58 0.42
C ASP A 66 -8.01 12.93 0.07
N PRO A 67 -7.53 13.10 -1.18
CA PRO A 67 -6.92 14.36 -1.59
C PRO A 67 -7.99 15.48 -1.60
N PRO A 68 -7.66 16.70 -1.13
CA PRO A 68 -8.63 17.81 -1.10
C PRO A 68 -9.21 18.12 -2.48
N GLU A 69 -10.53 18.38 -2.56
CA GLU A 69 -11.28 18.59 -3.81
C GLU A 69 -10.75 19.75 -4.68
N ASP A 70 -10.05 20.71 -4.06
CA ASP A 70 -9.50 21.92 -4.67
C ASP A 70 -8.11 21.71 -5.29
N VAL A 71 -7.47 20.56 -5.06
CA VAL A 71 -6.20 20.24 -5.70
C VAL A 71 -6.45 19.73 -7.13
N ARG A 72 -6.29 20.63 -8.11
CA ARG A 72 -6.15 20.21 -9.52
C ARG A 72 -4.78 19.56 -9.71
N LEU A 73 -4.77 18.25 -9.61
CA LEU A 73 -3.61 17.43 -9.94
C LEU A 73 -3.37 17.46 -11.44
N GLY A 74 -2.14 17.79 -11.84
CA GLY A 74 -1.67 17.53 -13.19
C GLY A 74 -1.49 16.03 -13.41
N ALA A 75 -1.40 15.61 -14.68
CA ALA A 75 -1.16 14.21 -15.04
C ALA A 75 0.06 13.59 -14.32
N GLU A 76 1.12 14.39 -14.10
CA GLU A 76 2.34 13.97 -13.40
C GLU A 76 2.12 13.71 -11.90
N ASP A 77 1.19 14.42 -11.26
CA ASP A 77 0.96 14.29 -9.83
C ASP A 77 0.28 12.95 -9.51
N TYR A 78 -0.63 12.46 -10.35
CA TYR A 78 -1.28 11.15 -10.18
C TYR A 78 -0.27 10.01 -10.04
N TRP A 79 0.85 10.08 -10.76
CA TRP A 79 1.89 9.05 -10.71
C TRP A 79 2.77 9.16 -9.47
N LEU A 80 3.00 10.37 -8.97
CA LEU A 80 3.64 10.57 -7.67
C LEU A 80 2.77 9.99 -6.55
N PHE A 81 1.46 10.23 -6.55
CA PHE A 81 0.54 9.63 -5.57
C PHE A 81 0.59 8.11 -5.62
N LEU A 82 0.56 7.53 -6.82
CA LEU A 82 0.69 6.08 -7.00
C LEU A 82 2.01 5.56 -6.41
N HIS A 83 3.13 6.24 -6.70
CA HIS A 83 4.42 5.86 -6.14
C HIS A 83 4.43 5.89 -4.61
N LEU A 84 3.90 6.96 -4.00
CA LEU A 84 3.78 7.08 -2.55
C LEU A 84 2.90 5.99 -1.93
N ILE A 85 1.79 5.63 -2.57
CA ILE A 85 0.93 4.53 -2.12
C ILE A 85 1.72 3.21 -2.11
N VAL A 86 2.42 2.88 -3.20
CA VAL A 86 3.20 1.64 -3.29
C VAL A 86 4.34 1.63 -2.27
N GLU A 87 5.02 2.75 -2.04
CA GLU A 87 6.03 2.90 -0.99
C GLU A 87 5.46 2.60 0.41
N ARG A 88 4.24 3.08 0.72
CA ARG A 88 3.57 2.73 1.99
C ARG A 88 3.21 1.25 2.06
N LEU A 89 2.72 0.65 0.98
CA LEU A 89 2.43 -0.79 0.92
C LEU A 89 3.70 -1.63 1.15
N ALA A 90 4.82 -1.23 0.54
CA ALA A 90 6.11 -1.89 0.71
C ALA A 90 6.66 -1.74 2.14
N HIS A 91 6.53 -0.56 2.74
CA HIS A 91 6.97 -0.31 4.12
C HIS A 91 6.21 -1.18 5.14
N TYR A 92 4.94 -1.49 4.89
CA TYR A 92 4.11 -2.35 5.74
C TYR A 92 3.85 -3.74 5.12
N ARG A 93 4.77 -4.23 4.27
CA ARG A 93 4.59 -5.47 3.48
C ARG A 93 4.15 -6.69 4.28
N PHE A 94 4.55 -6.81 5.55
CA PHE A 94 4.15 -7.94 6.41
C PHE A 94 2.62 -8.08 6.54
N LEU A 95 1.87 -6.96 6.50
CA LEU A 95 0.41 -6.97 6.57
C LEU A 95 -0.20 -7.69 5.36
N PHE A 96 0.38 -7.48 4.17
CA PHE A 96 -0.16 -7.96 2.91
C PHE A 96 0.29 -9.39 2.61
N GLN A 97 1.53 -9.73 2.95
CA GLN A 97 2.11 -11.07 2.79
C GLN A 97 1.32 -12.16 3.51
N ASP A 98 0.76 -11.87 4.70
CA ASP A 98 0.01 -12.82 5.51
C ASP A 98 -1.43 -12.35 5.77
N LEU A 99 -1.97 -11.48 4.90
CA LEU A 99 -3.23 -10.76 5.11
C LEU A 99 -4.40 -11.70 5.42
N SER A 100 -4.53 -12.80 4.68
CA SER A 100 -5.60 -13.78 4.85
C SER A 100 -5.57 -14.43 6.23
N ASN A 101 -4.39 -14.77 6.72
CA ASN A 101 -4.21 -15.39 8.03
C ASN A 101 -4.44 -14.36 9.15
N LEU A 102 -3.82 -13.18 9.04
CA LEU A 102 -4.00 -12.09 9.99
C LEU A 102 -5.47 -11.68 10.10
N ALA A 103 -6.17 -11.50 8.97
CA ALA A 103 -7.59 -11.16 8.95
C ALA A 103 -8.48 -12.30 9.49
N GLY A 104 -8.11 -13.56 9.27
CA GLY A 104 -8.81 -14.72 9.84
C GLY A 104 -8.71 -14.79 11.37
N ARG A 105 -7.56 -14.40 11.94
CA ARG A 105 -7.33 -14.39 13.39
C ARG A 105 -7.79 -13.11 14.08
N LEU A 106 -7.76 -11.97 13.39
CA LEU A 106 -8.00 -10.63 13.96
C LEU A 106 -9.23 -9.96 13.31
N PRO A 107 -10.45 -10.12 13.86
CA PRO A 107 -11.67 -9.56 13.26
C PRO A 107 -11.66 -8.03 13.11
N LYS A 108 -10.96 -7.32 14.00
CA LYS A 108 -10.78 -5.87 13.89
C LYS A 108 -9.95 -5.49 12.65
N LEU A 109 -8.86 -6.21 12.41
CA LEU A 109 -8.03 -6.03 11.22
C LEU A 109 -8.83 -6.32 9.95
N ALA A 110 -9.57 -7.44 9.91
CA ALA A 110 -10.40 -7.80 8.74
C ALA A 110 -11.40 -6.70 8.35
N ARG A 111 -12.07 -6.09 9.35
CA ARG A 111 -12.96 -4.96 9.11
C ARG A 111 -12.22 -3.72 8.61
N GLY A 112 -11.08 -3.41 9.23
CA GLY A 112 -10.23 -2.29 8.85
C GLY A 112 -9.73 -2.40 7.41
N VAL A 113 -9.19 -3.56 7.04
CA VAL A 113 -8.72 -3.88 5.68
C VAL A 113 -9.84 -3.73 4.66
N ARG A 114 -11.04 -4.24 4.96
CA ARG A 114 -12.21 -4.07 4.08
C ARG A 114 -12.57 -2.60 3.88
N ALA A 115 -12.56 -1.80 4.95
CA ALA A 115 -12.85 -0.38 4.88
C ALA A 115 -11.80 0.37 4.04
N TRP A 116 -10.53 0.08 4.29
CA TRP A 116 -9.41 0.63 3.54
C TRP A 116 -9.45 0.28 2.05
N LEU A 117 -9.71 -0.99 1.69
CA LEU A 117 -9.85 -1.41 0.29
C LEU A 117 -11.01 -0.71 -0.41
N ASN A 118 -12.14 -0.52 0.28
CA ASN A 118 -13.27 0.23 -0.27
C ASN A 118 -12.91 1.71 -0.50
N GLN A 119 -12.15 2.32 0.40
CA GLN A 119 -11.68 3.70 0.24
C GLN A 119 -10.69 3.82 -0.93
N LEU A 120 -9.73 2.90 -1.03
CA LEU A 120 -8.78 2.84 -2.15
C LEU A 120 -9.53 2.73 -3.49
N LYS A 121 -10.47 1.79 -3.61
CA LYS A 121 -11.26 1.62 -4.84
C LYS A 121 -12.06 2.86 -5.20
N ARG A 122 -12.69 3.52 -4.23
CA ARG A 122 -13.42 4.78 -4.43
C ARG A 122 -12.49 5.90 -4.91
N THR A 123 -11.30 5.99 -4.33
CA THR A 123 -10.28 6.97 -4.73
C THR A 123 -9.88 6.73 -6.18
N LEU A 124 -9.46 5.50 -6.52
CA LEU A 124 -9.08 5.12 -7.88
C LEU A 124 -10.20 5.41 -8.90
N ALA A 125 -11.44 5.05 -8.57
CA ALA A 125 -12.60 5.35 -9.43
C ALA A 125 -12.79 6.87 -9.62
N THR A 126 -12.60 7.67 -8.58
CA THR A 126 -12.71 9.14 -8.64
C THR A 126 -11.61 9.74 -9.51
N LEU A 127 -10.36 9.29 -9.36
CA LEU A 127 -9.24 9.77 -10.20
C LEU A 127 -9.47 9.43 -11.68
N LEU A 128 -9.93 8.21 -11.99
CA LEU A 128 -10.28 7.82 -13.35
C LEU A 128 -11.48 8.62 -13.88
N ALA A 129 -12.49 8.90 -13.05
CA ALA A 129 -13.62 9.73 -13.45
C ALA A 129 -13.20 11.19 -13.75
N GLN A 130 -12.25 11.74 -12.98
CA GLN A 130 -11.68 13.07 -13.23
C GLN A 130 -10.93 13.13 -14.56
N LEU A 131 -10.07 12.15 -14.85
CA LEU A 131 -9.38 12.05 -16.14
C LEU A 131 -10.38 11.94 -17.30
N LYS A 132 -11.46 11.18 -17.13
CA LYS A 132 -12.54 11.10 -18.13
C LYS A 132 -13.26 12.44 -18.30
N ALA A 133 -13.53 13.17 -17.23
CA ALA A 133 -14.18 14.49 -17.28
C ALA A 133 -13.28 15.56 -17.94
N GLN A 134 -11.96 15.38 -17.90
CA GLN A 134 -10.97 16.20 -18.59
C GLN A 134 -10.75 15.78 -20.05
N ASP A 135 -11.53 14.82 -20.55
CA ASP A 135 -11.41 14.22 -21.88
C ASP A 135 -10.10 13.45 -22.12
N GLU A 136 -9.40 13.00 -21.08
CA GLU A 136 -8.13 12.27 -21.19
C GLU A 136 -8.31 10.75 -21.39
N LEU A 137 -9.46 10.20 -21.00
CA LEU A 137 -9.80 8.77 -21.11
C LEU A 137 -10.92 8.53 -22.14
N ALA A 138 -10.79 7.46 -22.92
CA ALA A 138 -11.75 7.09 -23.96
C ALA A 138 -12.67 5.90 -23.61
N SER A 139 -12.40 5.20 -22.49
CA SER A 139 -13.14 3.97 -22.13
C SER A 139 -14.50 4.23 -21.46
N ASP A 140 -15.40 3.26 -21.57
CA ASP A 140 -16.70 3.27 -20.91
C ASP A 140 -16.61 2.98 -19.40
N THR A 141 -17.73 3.13 -18.69
CA THR A 141 -17.80 2.96 -17.23
C THR A 141 -17.52 1.53 -16.78
N GLU A 142 -17.90 0.53 -17.58
CA GLU A 142 -17.69 -0.87 -17.24
C GLU A 142 -16.20 -1.22 -17.28
N ALA A 143 -15.52 -0.81 -18.35
CA ALA A 143 -14.07 -0.97 -18.50
C ALA A 143 -13.30 -0.26 -17.38
N LEU A 144 -13.71 0.95 -16.99
CA LEU A 144 -13.08 1.67 -15.87
C LEU A 144 -13.32 0.98 -14.52
N GLY A 145 -14.49 0.37 -14.31
CA GLY A 145 -14.75 -0.45 -13.12
C GLY A 145 -13.82 -1.65 -13.03
N GLN A 146 -13.61 -2.36 -14.14
CA GLN A 146 -12.65 -3.46 -14.20
C GLN A 146 -11.20 -2.99 -14.00
N LEU A 147 -10.83 -1.84 -14.56
CA LEU A 147 -9.51 -1.24 -14.36
C LEU A 147 -9.23 -0.97 -12.88
N VAL A 148 -10.21 -0.47 -12.11
CA VAL A 148 -10.06 -0.28 -10.65
C VAL A 148 -9.76 -1.59 -9.94
N GLU A 149 -10.44 -2.68 -10.31
CA GLU A 149 -10.17 -4.02 -9.76
C GLU A 149 -8.75 -4.48 -10.09
N GLN A 150 -8.31 -4.33 -11.36
CA GLN A 150 -6.96 -4.72 -11.76
C GLN A 150 -5.88 -3.91 -11.03
N ILE A 151 -6.04 -2.59 -10.94
CA ILE A 151 -5.11 -1.73 -10.18
C ILE A 151 -5.07 -2.18 -8.71
N THR A 152 -6.22 -2.44 -8.09
CA THR A 152 -6.27 -2.88 -6.69
C THR A 152 -5.55 -4.21 -6.48
N LEU A 153 -5.75 -5.18 -7.37
CA LEU A 153 -5.07 -6.48 -7.30
C LEU A 153 -3.56 -6.32 -7.53
N THR A 154 -3.13 -5.51 -8.50
CA THR A 154 -1.71 -5.24 -8.74
C THR A 154 -1.04 -4.58 -7.53
N LEU A 155 -1.67 -3.58 -6.92
CA LEU A 155 -1.16 -2.92 -5.72
C LEU A 155 -0.99 -3.90 -4.54
N LEU A 156 -1.94 -4.82 -4.35
CA LEU A 156 -1.90 -5.78 -3.25
C LEU A 156 -0.87 -6.89 -3.43
N PHE A 157 -0.76 -7.44 -4.65
CA PHE A 157 -0.10 -8.73 -4.85
C PHE A 157 1.19 -8.67 -5.68
N SER A 158 1.50 -7.54 -6.34
CA SER A 158 2.68 -7.49 -7.21
C SER A 158 4.00 -7.66 -6.45
N LEU A 159 4.15 -7.04 -5.27
CA LEU A 159 5.37 -7.20 -4.46
C LEU A 159 5.56 -8.64 -4.00
N ASP A 160 4.48 -9.31 -3.61
CA ASP A 160 4.52 -10.71 -3.18
C ASP A 160 4.83 -11.64 -4.33
N TYR A 161 4.25 -11.39 -5.51
CA TYR A 161 4.57 -12.09 -6.74
C TYR A 161 6.07 -11.99 -7.08
N GLN A 162 6.64 -10.78 -7.01
CA GLN A 162 8.08 -10.57 -7.23
C GLN A 162 8.95 -11.37 -6.24
N ARG A 163 8.53 -11.43 -4.97
CA ARG A 163 9.25 -12.20 -3.93
C ARG A 163 9.20 -13.70 -4.17
N ILE A 164 8.07 -14.23 -4.62
CA ILE A 164 7.95 -15.64 -5.01
C ILE A 164 8.92 -15.97 -6.17
N LEU A 165 9.16 -15.01 -7.07
CA LEU A 165 10.16 -15.14 -8.13
C LEU A 165 11.62 -14.96 -7.67
N GLY A 166 11.85 -14.65 -6.38
CA GLY A 166 13.19 -14.48 -5.81
C GLY A 166 13.72 -13.05 -5.83
N HIS A 167 12.88 -12.04 -6.08
CA HIS A 167 13.25 -10.63 -5.99
C HIS A 167 12.90 -10.04 -4.62
N GLU A 168 13.60 -9.01 -4.15
CA GLU A 168 13.29 -8.39 -2.84
C GLU A 168 11.96 -7.60 -2.84
N GLY A 169 11.47 -7.26 -4.04
CA GLY A 169 10.30 -6.43 -4.31
C GLY A 169 10.71 -5.02 -4.74
N ASP A 170 10.48 -4.67 -6.01
CA ASP A 170 10.75 -3.33 -6.55
C ASP A 170 9.45 -2.54 -6.68
N VAL A 171 9.33 -1.47 -5.89
CA VAL A 171 8.22 -0.51 -5.92
C VAL A 171 8.03 0.10 -7.31
N ARG A 172 9.14 0.42 -8.00
CA ARG A 172 9.11 1.04 -9.32
C ARG A 172 8.46 0.12 -10.35
N GLN A 173 8.69 -1.18 -10.24
CA GLN A 173 8.06 -2.18 -11.11
C GLN A 173 6.54 -2.24 -10.92
N VAL A 174 6.05 -2.09 -9.69
CA VAL A 174 4.60 -2.05 -9.41
C VAL A 174 3.98 -0.78 -10.01
N VAL A 175 4.63 0.36 -9.82
CA VAL A 175 4.18 1.64 -10.40
C VAL A 175 4.12 1.54 -11.92
N PHE A 176 5.18 1.01 -12.55
CA PHE A 176 5.21 0.74 -13.99
C PHE A 176 4.03 -0.12 -14.44
N GLN A 177 3.75 -1.23 -13.75
CA GLN A 177 2.64 -2.12 -14.10
C GLN A 177 1.29 -1.41 -14.03
N VAL A 178 1.04 -0.64 -12.97
CA VAL A 178 -0.22 0.12 -12.83
C VAL A 178 -0.34 1.17 -13.93
N MET A 179 0.74 1.90 -14.26
CA MET A 179 0.73 2.86 -15.37
C MET A 179 0.41 2.17 -16.70
N MET A 180 0.97 0.98 -16.94
CA MET A 180 0.70 0.20 -18.15
C MET A 180 -0.71 -0.42 -18.19
N LEU A 181 -1.37 -0.61 -17.04
CA LEU A 181 -2.80 -0.95 -16.99
C LEU A 181 -3.67 0.24 -17.40
N VAL A 182 -3.30 1.46 -17.00
CA VAL A 182 -4.08 2.68 -17.33
C VAL A 182 -3.86 3.11 -18.78
N ALA A 183 -2.64 2.98 -19.31
CA ALA A 183 -2.25 3.54 -20.62
C ALA A 183 -3.21 3.21 -21.78
N PRO A 184 -3.71 1.98 -21.97
CA PRO A 184 -4.62 1.64 -23.07
C PRO A 184 -5.99 2.34 -23.01
N HIS A 185 -6.35 2.91 -21.86
CA HIS A 185 -7.61 3.63 -21.67
C HIS A 185 -7.49 5.13 -21.98
N LEU A 186 -6.27 5.65 -22.05
CA LEU A 186 -5.97 7.06 -22.33
C LEU A 186 -6.12 7.38 -23.82
N ARG A 187 -6.37 8.65 -24.13
CA ARG A 187 -6.29 9.16 -25.51
C ARG A 187 -4.83 9.14 -26.02
N PRO A 188 -4.59 9.13 -27.35
CA PRO A 188 -3.26 8.91 -27.92
C PRO A 188 -2.14 9.81 -27.37
N ASP A 189 -2.41 11.11 -27.18
CA ASP A 189 -1.40 12.06 -26.68
C ASP A 189 -1.00 11.74 -25.24
N SER A 190 -1.98 11.50 -24.37
CA SER A 190 -1.78 11.20 -22.95
C SER A 190 -1.27 9.78 -22.71
N GLN A 191 -1.66 8.84 -23.54
CA GLN A 191 -1.08 7.50 -23.58
C GLN A 191 0.44 7.57 -23.81
N LEU A 192 0.88 8.32 -24.83
CA LEU A 192 2.30 8.44 -25.16
C LEU A 192 3.11 9.12 -24.05
N ILE A 193 2.50 10.07 -23.33
CA ILE A 193 3.13 10.71 -22.15
C ILE A 193 3.24 9.71 -21.00
N ALA A 194 2.16 8.99 -20.68
CA ALA A 194 2.13 8.00 -19.61
C ALA A 194 3.15 6.89 -19.86
N GLU A 195 3.22 6.33 -21.07
CA GLU A 195 4.20 5.28 -21.42
C GLU A 195 5.65 5.78 -21.33
N ARG A 196 5.91 7.03 -21.74
CA ARG A 196 7.25 7.64 -21.60
C ARG A 196 7.64 7.82 -20.15
N LEU A 197 6.71 8.26 -19.30
CA LEU A 197 6.96 8.40 -17.88
C LEU A 197 7.14 7.03 -17.19
N ALA A 198 6.31 6.04 -17.55
CA ALA A 198 6.40 4.68 -17.03
C ALA A 198 7.79 4.08 -17.29
N LYS A 199 8.35 4.27 -18.48
CA LYS A 199 9.70 3.79 -18.82
C LYS A 199 10.81 4.35 -17.93
N ARG A 200 10.61 5.52 -17.29
CA ARG A 200 11.59 6.07 -16.33
C ARG A 200 11.72 5.19 -15.08
N TYR A 201 10.68 4.45 -14.72
CA TYR A 201 10.71 3.50 -13.60
C TYR A 201 11.50 2.21 -13.90
N LEU A 202 11.81 1.95 -15.17
CA LEU A 202 12.64 0.82 -15.61
C LEU A 202 14.11 1.20 -15.80
N ALA A 203 14.46 2.48 -15.67
CA ALA A 203 15.83 2.94 -15.78
C ALA A 203 16.63 2.53 -14.51
N PRO A 204 17.88 2.07 -14.66
CA PRO A 204 18.73 1.65 -13.55
C PRO A 204 19.10 2.80 -12.60
#